data_AF-A0A7Z9MU70-F1
#
_entry.id   AF-A0A7Z9MU70-F1
#
_cell.length_a   1.000
_cell.length_b   1.000
_cell.length_c   1.000
_cell.angle_alpha   90.00
_cell.angle_beta   90.00
_cell.angle_gamma   90.00
#
_symmetry.space_group_name_H-M   'P 1'
#
loop_
_entity.id
_entity.type
_entity.pdbx_description
1 polymer ?
#
loop_
_entity_poly.entity_id
_entity_poly.type
_entity_poly.pdbx_seq_one_letter_code
_entity_poly.pdbx_strand_id
1 'polypeptide(L)'
;LINSGFSNESIFVTGNTVIDALLHISQRLDNKNYLEKEFHAKFPKLSSEKKIILVTGHRRENFGKGFARVCNALRQLASRSDIEIVY
;
A
#
# COMPACT_ATOMS: atom_id res chain seq x y z
N LEU A 1 6.70 -21.28 17.12
CA LEU A 1 7.88 -21.54 16.27
C LEU A 1 9.09 -21.98 17.11
N ILE A 2 9.62 -21.16 18.03
CA ILE A 2 10.79 -21.55 18.86
C ILE A 2 10.47 -22.71 19.84
N ASN A 3 9.21 -22.87 20.28
CA ASN A 3 8.79 -23.95 21.19
C ASN A 3 8.08 -25.14 20.48
N SER A 4 8.22 -25.28 19.17
CA SER A 4 7.47 -26.30 18.40
C SER A 4 8.23 -27.62 18.21
N GLY A 5 9.41 -27.78 18.83
CA GLY A 5 10.22 -29.01 18.79
C GLY A 5 11.12 -29.17 17.55
N PHE A 6 11.25 -28.15 16.70
CA PHE A 6 12.13 -28.19 15.53
C PHE A 6 13.59 -27.92 15.92
N SER A 7 14.54 -28.65 15.31
CA SER A 7 15.97 -28.37 15.50
C SER A 7 16.30 -26.97 14.95
N ASN A 8 17.10 -26.20 15.69
CA ASN A 8 17.55 -24.87 15.25
C ASN A 8 18.30 -24.93 13.91
N GLU A 9 18.98 -26.03 13.60
CA GLU A 9 19.70 -26.24 12.34
C GLU A 9 18.76 -26.32 11.11
N SER A 10 17.46 -26.52 11.34
CA SER A 10 16.42 -26.56 10.30
C SER A 10 15.66 -25.24 10.15
N ILE A 11 15.97 -24.23 10.96
CA ILE A 11 15.30 -22.92 10.94
C ILE A 11 16.29 -21.87 10.47
N PHE A 12 16.00 -21.26 9.32
CA PHE A 12 16.79 -20.17 8.76
C PHE A 12 15.97 -18.87 8.75
N VAL A 13 16.56 -17.80 9.28
CA VAL A 13 16.00 -16.46 9.15
C VAL A 13 16.45 -15.89 7.81
N THR A 14 15.53 -15.87 6.83
CA THR A 14 15.82 -15.41 5.46
C THR A 14 15.40 -13.97 5.20
N GLY A 15 14.70 -13.33 6.14
CA GLY A 15 13.95 -12.11 5.88
C GLY A 15 12.57 -12.40 5.27
N ASN A 16 11.87 -11.35 4.81
CA ASN A 16 10.53 -11.47 4.24
C ASN A 16 10.60 -11.28 2.72
N THR A 17 10.19 -12.31 1.99
CA THR A 17 10.20 -12.35 0.51
C THR A 17 9.33 -11.28 -0.15
N VAL A 18 8.46 -10.60 0.60
CA VAL A 18 7.71 -9.44 0.10
C VAL A 18 8.63 -8.29 -0.33
N ILE A 19 9.81 -8.16 0.28
CA ILE A 19 10.78 -7.12 -0.10
C ILE A 19 11.43 -7.45 -1.44
N ASP A 20 11.80 -8.71 -1.66
CA ASP A 20 12.31 -9.20 -2.95
C ASP A 20 11.30 -8.93 -4.07
N ALA A 21 10.02 -9.26 -3.83
CA ALA A 21 8.94 -8.98 -4.76
C ALA A 21 8.77 -7.47 -5.02
N LEU A 22 8.80 -6.64 -3.98
CA LEU A 22 8.69 -5.19 -4.09
C LEU A 22 9.81 -4.61 -4.96
N LEU A 23 11.06 -4.98 -4.69
CA LEU A 23 12.23 -4.50 -5.44
C LEU A 23 12.18 -4.93 -6.90
N HIS A 24 11.80 -6.19 -7.15
CA HIS A 24 11.67 -6.71 -8.51
C HIS A 24 10.61 -5.96 -9.33
N ILE A 25 9.48 -5.59 -8.72
CA ILE A 25 8.43 -4.80 -9.39
C ILE A 25 8.87 -3.34 -9.56
N SER A 26 9.47 -2.72 -8.55
CA SER A 26 9.96 -1.34 -8.62
C SER A 26 10.97 -1.16 -9.76
N GLN A 27 11.94 -2.05 -9.89
CA GLN A 27 12.94 -2.00 -10.96
C GLN A 27 12.31 -2.14 -12.36
N ARG A 28 11.21 -2.90 -12.50
CA ARG A 28 10.50 -3.01 -13.78
C ARG A 28 9.75 -1.72 -14.13
N LEU A 29 9.27 -0.99 -13.12
CA LEU A 29 8.58 0.29 -13.29
C LEU A 29 9.57 1.39 -13.69
N ASP A 30 10.73 1.48 -13.04
CA ASP A 30 11.74 2.51 -13.31
C ASP A 30 12.31 2.44 -14.73
N ASN A 31 12.34 1.24 -15.31
CA ASN A 31 12.92 1.01 -16.64
C ASN A 31 11.91 1.16 -17.80
N LYS A 32 10.64 1.52 -17.54
CA LYS A 32 9.60 1.56 -18.58
C LYS A 32 8.65 2.77 -18.46
N ASN A 33 8.82 3.76 -19.35
CA ASN A 33 7.85 4.85 -19.62
C ASN A 33 6.44 4.36 -20.03
N TYR A 34 6.27 3.08 -20.34
CA TYR A 34 4.99 2.48 -20.72
C TYR A 34 4.00 2.42 -19.56
N LEU A 35 4.48 2.12 -18.34
CA LEU A 35 3.60 1.95 -17.18
C LEU A 35 3.06 3.29 -16.66
N GLU A 36 3.81 4.38 -16.83
CA GLU A 36 3.36 5.73 -16.52
C GLU A 36 2.16 6.14 -17.41
N LYS A 37 2.22 5.84 -18.71
CA LYS A 37 1.09 6.08 -19.64
C LYS A 37 -0.13 5.24 -19.28
N GLU A 38 0.04 3.95 -19.00
CA GLU A 38 -1.08 3.11 -18.57
C GLU A 38 -1.66 3.55 -17.22
N PHE A 39 -0.80 3.98 -16.29
CA PHE A 39 -1.22 4.47 -14.98
C PHE A 39 -2.04 5.75 -15.11
N HIS A 40 -1.57 6.74 -15.88
CA HIS A 40 -2.34 7.94 -16.17
C HIS A 40 -3.64 7.65 -16.92
N ALA A 41 -3.64 6.67 -17.83
CA ALA A 41 -4.87 6.26 -18.52
C ALA A 41 -5.89 5.62 -17.56
N LYS A 42 -5.43 4.83 -16.58
CA LYS A 42 -6.29 4.21 -15.56
C LYS A 42 -6.74 5.19 -14.48
N PHE A 43 -5.90 6.17 -14.15
CA PHE A 43 -6.16 7.17 -13.12
C PHE A 43 -6.02 8.60 -13.65
N PRO A 44 -6.85 9.01 -14.63
CA PRO A 44 -6.69 10.29 -15.32
C PRO A 44 -6.96 11.51 -14.44
N LYS A 45 -7.57 11.29 -13.27
CA LYS A 45 -7.87 12.34 -12.29
C LYS A 45 -6.76 12.58 -11.27
N LEU A 46 -5.73 11.71 -11.23
CA LEU A 46 -4.62 11.89 -10.31
C LEU A 46 -3.65 12.91 -10.88
N SER A 47 -3.47 14.00 -10.14
CA SER A 47 -2.52 15.06 -10.45
C SER A 47 -1.16 14.75 -9.85
N SER A 48 -0.10 14.94 -10.62
CA SER A 48 1.28 14.86 -10.12
C SER A 48 1.65 16.03 -9.18
N GLU A 49 0.85 17.09 -9.14
CA GLU A 49 1.11 18.29 -8.31
C GLU A 49 0.54 18.16 -6.90
N LYS A 50 -0.39 17.23 -6.67
CA LYS A 50 -1.04 17.02 -5.37
C LYS A 50 -0.43 15.84 -4.63
N LYS A 51 -0.51 15.88 -3.30
CA LYS A 51 -0.05 14.78 -2.45
C LYS A 51 -1.07 13.64 -2.46
N ILE A 52 -0.62 12.44 -2.80
CA ILE A 52 -1.49 11.26 -2.81
C ILE A 52 -1.49 10.58 -1.44
N ILE A 53 -2.68 10.25 -0.94
CA ILE A 53 -2.90 9.38 0.21
C ILE A 53 -3.54 8.08 -0.29
N LEU A 54 -2.78 6.98 -0.29
CA LEU A 54 -3.31 5.65 -0.57
C LEU A 54 -3.85 5.02 0.72
N VAL A 55 -5.11 4.61 0.70
CA VAL A 55 -5.81 3.99 1.82
C VAL A 55 -6.21 2.59 1.42
N THR A 56 -6.01 1.62 2.31
CA THR A 56 -6.60 0.28 2.16
C THR A 56 -7.31 -0.09 3.45
N GLY A 57 -8.54 -0.60 3.34
CA GLY A 57 -9.35 -1.02 4.49
C GLY A 57 -9.90 -2.42 4.27
N HIS A 58 -9.24 -3.43 4.85
CA HIS A 58 -9.61 -4.84 4.62
C HIS A 58 -9.73 -5.68 5.91
N ARG A 59 -9.38 -5.12 7.06
CA ARG A 59 -9.39 -5.84 8.36
C ARG A 59 -10.79 -5.89 8.95
N ARG A 60 -11.24 -7.10 9.32
CA ARG A 60 -12.60 -7.37 9.80
C ARG A 60 -12.87 -6.80 11.19
N GLU A 61 -11.87 -6.83 12.05
CA GLU A 61 -11.90 -6.25 13.40
C GLU A 61 -12.12 -4.73 13.42
N ASN A 62 -11.86 -4.04 12.30
CA ASN A 62 -12.06 -2.61 12.21
C ASN A 62 -13.52 -2.23 11.88
N PHE A 63 -14.39 -3.18 11.53
CA PHE A 63 -15.79 -2.90 11.21
C PHE A 63 -16.53 -2.24 12.38
N GLY A 64 -17.46 -1.34 12.06
CA GLY A 64 -18.20 -0.54 13.03
C GLY A 64 -17.50 0.77 13.39
N LYS A 65 -17.38 1.07 14.69
CA LYS A 65 -16.93 2.40 15.17
C LYS A 65 -15.48 2.73 14.78
N GLY A 66 -14.61 1.73 14.65
CA GLY A 66 -13.22 1.92 14.22
C GLY A 66 -13.13 2.47 12.80
N PHE A 67 -13.77 1.79 11.86
CA PHE A 67 -13.83 2.20 10.46
C PHE A 67 -14.52 3.56 10.28
N ALA A 68 -15.62 3.81 11.00
CA ALA A 68 -16.31 5.11 10.95
C ALA A 68 -15.39 6.28 11.34
N ARG A 69 -14.49 6.09 12.31
CA ARG A 69 -13.49 7.12 12.67
C ARG A 69 -12.48 7.35 11.56
N VAL A 70 -12.01 6.29 10.90
CA VAL A 70 -11.11 6.41 9.73
C VAL A 70 -11.81 7.17 8.61
N CYS A 71 -13.05 6.83 8.26
CA CYS A 71 -13.82 7.56 7.24
C CYS A 71 -14.03 9.04 7.60
N ASN A 72 -14.28 9.35 8.88
CA ASN A 72 -14.39 10.74 9.34
C ASN A 72 -13.09 11.52 9.17
N ALA A 73 -11.94 10.91 9.47
CA ALA A 73 -10.63 11.53 9.27
C ALA A 73 -10.34 11.73 7.77
N LEU A 74 -10.63 10.73 6.93
CA LEU A 74 -10.48 10.83 5.47
C LEU A 74 -11.37 11.93 4.89
N ARG A 75 -12.61 12.10 5.38
CA ARG A 75 -13.49 13.20 4.96
C ARG A 75 -12.89 14.57 5.28
N GLN A 76 -12.28 14.74 6.45
CA GLN A 76 -11.62 16.00 6.82
C GLN A 76 -10.38 16.26 5.96
N LEU A 77 -9.62 15.21 5.63
CA LEU A 77 -8.48 15.34 4.73
C LEU A 77 -8.95 15.69 3.31
N ALA A 78 -10.01 15.05 2.81
CA ALA A 78 -10.55 15.27 1.47
C ALA A 78 -11.00 16.70 1.19
N SER A 79 -11.26 17.53 2.21
CA SER A 79 -11.60 18.94 2.01
C SER A 79 -10.39 19.83 1.70
N ARG A 80 -9.16 19.30 1.80
CA ARG A 80 -7.95 20.03 1.43
C ARG A 80 -7.75 19.98 -0.09
N SER A 81 -7.36 21.11 -0.67
CA SER A 81 -7.11 21.22 -2.12
C SER A 81 -5.78 20.63 -2.58
N ASP A 82 -4.83 20.43 -1.64
CA ASP A 82 -3.45 19.98 -1.92
C ASP A 82 -3.27 18.46 -1.89
N ILE A 83 -4.35 17.70 -1.68
CA ILE A 83 -4.28 16.24 -1.56
C ILE A 83 -5.28 15.53 -2.47
N GLU A 84 -4.97 14.27 -2.79
CA GLU A 84 -5.87 13.32 -3.43
C GLU A 84 -5.87 12.01 -2.65
N ILE A 85 -7.05 11.46 -2.38
CA ILE A 85 -7.20 10.20 -1.65
C ILE A 85 -7.58 9.12 -2.65
N VAL A 86 -6.83 8.03 -2.66
CA VAL A 86 -7.12 6.80 -3.39
C VAL A 86 -7.47 5.74 -2.35
N TYR A 87 -8.65 5.15 -2.46
CA TYR A 87 -9.12 4.06 -1.59
C TYR A 87 -9.33 2.79 -2.42
#